data_AF-A0A210W6F8-F1
#
_entry.id   AF-A0A210W6F8-F1
#
_cell.length_a   1.000
_cell.length_b   1.000
_cell.length_c   1.000
_cell.angle_alpha   90.00
_cell.angle_beta   90.00
_cell.angle_gamma   90.00
#
_symmetry.space_group_name_H-M   'P 1'
#
loop_
_entity.id
_entity.type
_entity.pdbx_description
1 polymer ?
#
loop_
_entity_poly.entity_id
_entity_poly.type
_entity_poly.pdbx_seq_one_letter_code
_entity_poly.pdbx_strand_id
1 'polypeptide(L)'
;MRFKFRLMAALARHAGNGLFIAATLAGALAQATPLPFDMATTAEQRYQLALEAQTARDYAPMLALLRQAARDGEAQAQETLAWVLLAGPTLYGTAVKANRCEAVHWLRQAVAKGSQTARSQLDFLNRLRNSPTGKVACASEWEG
;
A
#
# COMPACT_ATOMS: atom_id res chain seq x y z
N MET A 1 -28.23 53.87 6.12
CA MET A 1 -28.48 54.49 7.44
C MET A 1 -27.55 53.84 8.46
N ARG A 2 -26.69 54.64 9.12
CA ARG A 2 -25.70 54.17 10.10
C ARG A 2 -26.34 54.16 11.49
N PHE A 3 -26.52 52.99 12.10
CA PHE A 3 -26.89 52.91 13.51
C PHE A 3 -25.63 52.67 14.34
N LYS A 4 -25.21 53.72 15.06
CA LYS A 4 -24.25 53.67 16.15
C LYS A 4 -24.99 53.11 17.38
N PHE A 5 -24.48 52.06 18.00
CA PHE A 5 -24.78 51.77 19.40
C PHE A 5 -23.48 51.78 20.20
N ARG A 6 -23.47 52.63 21.23
CA ARG A 6 -22.37 52.85 22.15
C ARG A 6 -22.37 51.77 23.25
N LEU A 7 -21.15 51.42 23.62
CA LEU A 7 -20.65 50.69 24.79
C LEU A 7 -21.54 50.70 26.05
N MET A 8 -21.66 49.52 26.70
CA MET A 8 -21.82 49.41 28.14
C MET A 8 -20.80 48.38 28.66
N ALA A 9 -19.83 48.89 29.41
CA ALA A 9 -18.86 48.11 30.16
C ALA A 9 -19.52 47.59 31.43
N ALA A 10 -19.41 46.28 31.71
CA ALA A 10 -19.66 45.72 33.03
C ALA A 10 -18.36 45.15 33.57
N LEU A 11 -17.81 45.86 34.55
CA LEU A 11 -16.66 45.47 35.36
C LEU A 11 -17.06 44.32 36.29
N ALA A 12 -16.63 43.09 35.98
CA ALA A 12 -16.62 42.02 36.97
C ALA A 12 -15.29 42.08 37.74
N ARG A 13 -15.35 42.67 38.94
CA ARG A 13 -14.32 42.53 39.96
C ARG A 13 -14.40 41.12 40.55
N HIS A 14 -13.35 40.33 40.39
CA HIS A 14 -13.06 39.24 41.32
C HIS A 14 -11.69 39.49 41.95
N ALA A 15 -11.75 40.00 43.18
CA ALA A 15 -10.67 39.95 44.13
C ALA A 15 -10.78 38.61 44.88
N GLY A 16 -9.68 37.87 44.99
CA GLY A 16 -9.64 36.62 45.73
C GLY A 16 -8.36 35.83 45.48
N ASN A 17 -7.32 36.21 46.21
CA ASN A 17 -6.07 35.50 46.49
C ASN A 17 -6.03 33.99 46.16
N GLY A 18 -5.04 33.58 45.37
CA GLY A 18 -4.66 32.17 45.24
C GLY A 18 -3.54 31.97 44.22
N LEU A 19 -2.29 32.07 44.68
CA LEU A 19 -1.08 31.47 44.12
C LEU A 19 -1.05 31.22 42.60
N PHE A 20 -0.44 32.14 41.85
CA PHE A 20 0.06 31.83 40.51
C PHE A 20 1.19 30.80 40.63
N ILE A 21 0.90 29.51 40.42
CA ILE A 21 1.94 28.58 39.98
C ILE A 21 2.13 28.86 38.49
N ALA A 22 3.00 29.82 38.20
CA ALA A 22 3.63 29.94 36.89
C ALA A 22 4.53 28.71 36.71
N ALA A 23 3.94 27.59 36.28
CA ALA A 23 4.70 26.46 35.79
C ALA A 23 5.26 26.85 34.42
N THR A 24 6.43 27.48 34.42
CA THR A 24 7.25 27.60 33.22
C THR A 24 7.75 26.22 32.85
N LEU A 25 6.95 25.45 32.12
CA LEU A 25 7.44 24.34 31.32
C LEU A 25 8.11 24.95 30.07
N ALA A 26 9.28 25.53 30.29
CA ALA A 26 10.31 25.61 29.26
C ALA A 26 10.97 24.24 29.22
N GLY A 27 10.67 23.43 28.21
CA GLY A 27 11.32 22.14 28.07
C GLY A 27 10.73 21.28 26.97
N ALA A 28 11.36 21.35 25.80
CA ALA A 28 11.16 20.49 24.64
C ALA A 28 9.75 20.51 24.04
N LEU A 29 9.50 21.47 23.16
CA LEU A 29 8.72 21.16 21.96
C LEU A 29 9.44 20.00 21.28
N ALA A 30 8.93 18.79 21.50
CA ALA A 30 9.24 17.64 20.68
C ALA A 30 9.06 18.11 19.25
N GLN A 31 10.17 18.23 18.53
CA GLN A 31 10.15 18.41 17.08
C GLN A 31 9.65 17.08 16.52
N ALA A 32 8.35 16.82 16.65
CA ALA A 32 7.67 15.81 15.86
C ALA A 32 7.61 16.42 14.46
N THR A 33 8.72 16.33 13.73
CA THR A 33 8.67 16.41 12.27
C THR A 33 7.61 15.39 11.86
N PRO A 34 6.45 15.80 11.29
CA PRO A 34 5.49 14.83 10.82
C PRO A 34 6.24 13.98 9.80
N LEU A 35 6.39 12.69 10.09
CA LEU A 35 6.94 11.77 9.11
C LEU A 35 6.11 11.97 7.85
N PRO A 36 6.72 12.24 6.69
CA PRO A 36 5.98 12.31 5.45
C PRO A 36 5.27 10.96 5.31
N PHE A 37 3.95 10.98 5.49
CA PHE A 37 3.12 9.78 5.62
C PHE A 37 3.28 8.90 4.36
N ASP A 38 3.60 9.53 3.22
CA ASP A 38 3.86 8.90 1.94
C ASP A 38 5.16 8.07 1.90
N MET A 39 6.16 8.39 2.73
CA MET A 39 7.45 7.67 2.79
C MET A 39 7.47 6.54 3.83
N ALA A 40 6.45 6.45 4.67
CA ALA A 40 6.40 5.51 5.80
C ALA A 40 5.55 4.27 5.54
N THR A 41 4.94 4.13 4.36
CA THR A 41 4.14 2.94 4.03
C THR A 41 5.05 1.71 3.93
N THR A 42 4.88 0.74 4.83
CA THR A 42 5.61 -0.52 4.77
C THR A 42 5.15 -1.34 3.56
N ALA A 43 5.96 -2.33 3.14
CA ALA A 43 5.59 -3.22 2.03
C ALA A 43 4.25 -3.94 2.31
N GLU A 44 4.05 -4.41 3.54
CA GLU A 44 2.78 -4.97 4.02
C GLU A 44 1.62 -3.97 3.95
N GLN A 45 1.82 -2.71 4.39
CA GLN A 45 0.77 -1.69 4.28
C GLN A 45 0.39 -1.40 2.82
N ARG A 46 1.37 -1.36 1.90
CA ARG A 46 1.07 -1.22 0.46
C ARG A 46 0.32 -2.44 -0.07
N TYR A 47 0.63 -3.64 0.41
CA TYR A 47 -0.15 -4.82 0.08
C TYR A 47 -1.60 -4.69 0.56
N GLN A 48 -1.85 -4.21 1.78
CA GLN A 48 -3.21 -3.97 2.27
C GLN A 48 -3.97 -2.95 1.41
N LEU A 49 -3.34 -1.82 1.05
CA LEU A 49 -3.92 -0.84 0.13
C LEU A 49 -4.26 -1.46 -1.24
N ALA A 50 -3.46 -2.42 -1.71
CA ALA A 50 -3.76 -3.12 -2.95
C ALA A 50 -5.03 -3.97 -2.84
N LEU A 51 -5.27 -4.61 -1.70
CA LEU A 51 -6.49 -5.37 -1.43
C LEU A 51 -7.73 -4.46 -1.32
N GLU A 52 -7.57 -3.27 -0.75
CA GLU A 52 -8.61 -2.25 -0.75
C GLU A 52 -8.95 -1.80 -2.17
N ALA A 53 -7.94 -1.48 -2.98
CA ALA A 53 -8.12 -1.12 -4.39
C ALA A 53 -8.81 -2.25 -5.19
N GLN A 54 -8.43 -3.51 -4.94
CA GLN A 54 -9.09 -4.67 -5.52
C GLN A 54 -10.58 -4.72 -5.16
N THR A 55 -10.91 -4.51 -3.89
CA THR A 55 -12.30 -4.50 -3.39
C THR A 55 -13.12 -3.37 -4.01
N ALA A 56 -12.50 -2.21 -4.23
CA ALA A 56 -13.07 -1.08 -4.94
C ALA A 56 -13.18 -1.29 -6.46
N ARG A 57 -12.65 -2.41 -6.99
CA ARG A 57 -12.50 -2.70 -8.43
C ARG A 57 -11.62 -1.69 -9.17
N ASP A 58 -10.67 -1.10 -8.47
CA ASP A 58 -9.68 -0.18 -9.02
C ASP A 58 -8.37 -0.93 -9.32
N TYR A 59 -8.35 -1.60 -10.48
CA TYR A 59 -7.30 -2.58 -10.78
C TYR A 59 -5.96 -1.97 -11.17
N ALA A 60 -5.93 -0.73 -11.67
CA ALA A 60 -4.68 -0.07 -12.00
C ALA A 60 -3.86 0.29 -10.73
N PRO A 61 -4.44 0.94 -9.71
CA PRO A 61 -3.82 1.12 -8.40
C PRO A 61 -3.50 -0.21 -7.70
N MET A 62 -4.41 -1.19 -7.75
CA MET A 62 -4.13 -2.54 -7.22
C MET A 62 -2.83 -3.11 -7.78
N LEU A 63 -2.67 -3.10 -9.12
CA LEU A 63 -1.46 -3.60 -9.77
C LEU A 63 -0.21 -2.79 -9.43
N ALA A 64 -0.33 -1.46 -9.32
CA ALA A 64 0.79 -0.59 -8.97
C ALA A 64 1.28 -0.86 -7.54
N LEU A 65 0.36 -0.96 -6.59
CA LEU A 65 0.64 -1.24 -5.18
C LEU A 65 1.20 -2.64 -4.98
N LEU A 66 0.63 -3.66 -5.65
CA LEU A 66 1.17 -5.02 -5.66
C LEU A 66 2.62 -5.05 -6.15
N ARG A 67 2.94 -4.37 -7.25
CA ARG A 67 4.31 -4.30 -7.78
C ARG A 67 5.28 -3.62 -6.82
N GLN A 68 4.84 -2.54 -6.17
CA GLN A 68 5.68 -1.85 -5.17
C GLN A 68 5.95 -2.74 -3.97
N ALA A 69 4.92 -3.33 -3.36
CA ALA A 69 5.07 -4.24 -2.23
C ALA A 69 5.91 -5.48 -2.58
N ALA A 70 5.70 -6.06 -3.77
CA ALA A 70 6.45 -7.22 -4.24
C ALA A 70 7.94 -6.92 -4.44
N ARG A 71 8.27 -5.74 -4.99
CA ARG A 71 9.66 -5.25 -5.12
C ARG A 71 10.33 -5.06 -3.77
N ASP A 72 9.58 -4.60 -2.77
CA ASP A 72 10.08 -4.41 -1.40
C ASP A 72 10.14 -5.72 -0.60
N GLY A 73 9.79 -6.86 -1.23
CA GLY A 73 9.99 -8.19 -0.67
C GLY A 73 8.80 -8.77 0.10
N GLU A 74 7.62 -8.13 0.01
CA GLU A 74 6.40 -8.63 0.65
C GLU A 74 5.93 -9.94 -0.02
N ALA A 75 5.97 -11.04 0.72
CA ALA A 75 5.76 -12.37 0.15
C ALA A 75 4.31 -12.55 -0.34
N GLN A 76 3.33 -12.01 0.40
CA GLN A 76 1.92 -12.02 0.02
C GLN A 76 1.70 -11.23 -1.27
N ALA A 77 2.40 -10.11 -1.46
CA ALA A 77 2.29 -9.29 -2.67
C ALA A 77 2.91 -10.00 -3.88
N GLN A 78 4.05 -10.67 -3.72
CA GLN A 78 4.68 -11.45 -4.79
C GLN A 78 3.78 -12.59 -5.27
N GLU A 79 3.18 -13.34 -4.33
CA GLU A 79 2.23 -14.41 -4.64
C GLU A 79 0.97 -13.87 -5.33
N THR A 80 0.38 -12.81 -4.77
CA THR A 80 -0.84 -12.21 -5.30
C THR A 80 -0.61 -11.63 -6.69
N LEU A 81 0.49 -10.91 -6.89
CA LEU A 81 0.85 -10.34 -8.18
C LEU A 81 1.05 -11.43 -9.22
N ALA A 82 1.73 -12.53 -8.87
CA ALA A 82 1.86 -13.66 -9.77
C ALA A 82 0.51 -14.23 -10.20
N TRP A 83 -0.39 -14.45 -9.26
CA TRP A 83 -1.73 -14.96 -9.58
C TRP A 83 -2.53 -14.00 -10.46
N VAL A 84 -2.50 -12.70 -10.14
CA VAL A 84 -3.14 -11.64 -10.94
C VAL A 84 -2.58 -11.62 -12.36
N LEU A 85 -1.29 -11.84 -12.55
CA LEU A 85 -0.66 -11.88 -13.87
C LEU A 85 -0.87 -13.21 -14.63
N LEU A 86 -1.38 -14.25 -13.97
CA LEU A 86 -1.74 -15.53 -14.60
C LEU A 86 -3.22 -15.60 -14.96
N ALA A 87 -4.08 -15.25 -14.00
CA ALA A 87 -5.54 -15.39 -14.10
C ALA A 87 -6.26 -14.05 -14.34
N GLY A 88 -5.52 -12.94 -14.38
CA GLY A 88 -6.07 -11.59 -14.41
C GLY A 88 -7.09 -11.33 -15.51
N PRO A 89 -6.85 -11.69 -16.78
CA PRO A 89 -7.84 -11.49 -17.84
C PRO A 89 -9.18 -12.16 -17.55
N THR A 90 -9.16 -13.32 -16.88
CA THR A 90 -10.37 -14.06 -16.51
C THR A 90 -11.09 -13.44 -15.30
N LEU A 91 -10.33 -12.94 -14.32
CA LEU A 91 -10.87 -12.42 -13.06
C LEU A 91 -11.28 -10.94 -13.14
N TYR A 92 -10.54 -10.15 -13.92
CA TYR A 92 -10.63 -8.69 -13.95
C TYR A 92 -10.86 -8.13 -15.38
N GLY A 93 -10.97 -9.00 -16.38
CA GLY A 93 -11.18 -8.60 -17.77
C GLY A 93 -9.97 -7.90 -18.39
N THR A 94 -10.23 -7.01 -19.34
CA THR A 94 -9.17 -6.29 -20.09
C THR A 94 -8.34 -5.32 -19.25
N ALA A 95 -8.78 -5.02 -18.03
CA ALA A 95 -8.06 -4.15 -17.09
C ALA A 95 -6.75 -4.79 -16.59
N VAL A 96 -6.65 -6.12 -16.60
CA VAL A 96 -5.45 -6.84 -16.20
C VAL A 96 -5.00 -7.76 -17.33
N LYS A 97 -3.83 -7.46 -17.88
CA LYS A 97 -3.19 -8.31 -18.89
C LYS A 97 -2.42 -9.44 -18.21
N ALA A 98 -2.52 -10.64 -18.76
CA ALA A 98 -1.67 -11.73 -18.32
C ALA A 98 -0.21 -11.46 -18.73
N ASN A 99 0.72 -11.76 -17.82
CA ASN A 99 2.16 -11.75 -18.08
C ASN A 99 2.81 -12.91 -17.34
N ARG A 100 2.94 -14.04 -18.04
CA ARG A 100 3.42 -15.28 -17.43
C ARG A 100 4.89 -15.20 -17.01
N CYS A 101 5.74 -14.48 -17.76
CA CYS A 101 7.15 -14.32 -17.38
C CYS A 101 7.30 -13.56 -16.08
N GLU A 102 6.61 -12.43 -15.95
CA GLU A 102 6.58 -11.63 -14.73
C GLU A 102 5.99 -12.46 -13.58
N ALA A 103 4.92 -13.23 -13.82
CA ALA A 103 4.36 -14.12 -12.80
C ALA A 103 5.38 -15.17 -12.30
N VAL A 104 6.10 -15.84 -13.21
CA VAL A 104 7.14 -16.82 -12.83
C VAL A 104 8.26 -16.16 -12.03
N HIS A 105 8.64 -14.91 -12.37
CA HIS A 105 9.61 -14.15 -11.58
C HIS A 105 9.12 -14.00 -10.13
N TRP A 106 7.90 -13.48 -9.93
CA TRP A 106 7.37 -13.25 -8.59
C TRP A 106 7.14 -14.55 -7.81
N LEU A 107 6.70 -15.63 -8.47
CA LEU A 107 6.57 -16.95 -7.83
C LEU A 107 7.91 -17.45 -7.29
N ARG A 108 9.02 -17.27 -8.02
CA ARG A 108 10.35 -17.67 -7.55
C ARG A 108 10.75 -16.90 -6.28
N GLN A 109 10.47 -15.59 -6.24
CA GLN A 109 10.73 -14.77 -5.06
C GLN A 109 9.89 -15.24 -3.86
N ALA A 110 8.59 -15.47 -4.05
CA ALA A 110 7.70 -15.96 -3.00
C ALA A 110 8.10 -17.37 -2.50
N VAL A 111 8.56 -18.26 -3.39
CA VAL A 111 9.12 -19.57 -3.02
C VAL A 111 10.37 -19.43 -2.17
N ALA A 112 11.27 -18.49 -2.49
CA ALA A 112 12.47 -18.21 -1.71
C ALA A 112 12.13 -17.69 -0.30
N LYS A 113 10.97 -17.05 -0.13
CA LYS A 113 10.40 -16.65 1.17
C LYS A 113 9.59 -17.75 1.86
N GLY A 114 9.45 -18.93 1.26
CA GLY A 114 8.81 -20.10 1.86
C GLY A 114 7.34 -20.31 1.49
N SER A 115 6.77 -19.55 0.54
CA SER A 115 5.38 -19.76 0.12
C SER A 115 5.17 -21.12 -0.56
N GLN A 116 4.34 -21.96 0.06
CA GLN A 116 3.94 -23.26 -0.50
C GLN A 116 2.91 -23.11 -1.62
N THR A 117 2.08 -22.08 -1.56
CA THR A 117 1.13 -21.74 -2.62
C THR A 117 1.89 -21.35 -3.89
N ALA A 118 2.89 -20.46 -3.76
CA ALA A 118 3.73 -20.07 -4.88
C ALA A 118 4.51 -21.26 -5.47
N ARG A 119 5.02 -22.17 -4.61
CA ARG A 119 5.66 -23.41 -5.06
C ARG A 119 4.72 -24.26 -5.90
N SER A 120 3.51 -24.48 -5.42
CA SER A 120 2.49 -25.26 -6.12
C SER A 120 2.12 -24.66 -7.48
N GLN A 121 1.98 -23.32 -7.54
CA GLN A 121 1.73 -22.60 -8.78
C GLN A 121 2.91 -22.72 -9.74
N LEU A 122 4.15 -22.55 -9.26
CA LEU A 122 5.35 -22.67 -10.10
C LEU A 122 5.50 -24.08 -10.67
N ASP A 123 5.25 -25.12 -9.87
CA ASP A 123 5.28 -26.51 -10.31
C ASP A 123 4.20 -26.82 -11.36
N PHE A 124 3.00 -26.24 -11.20
CA PHE A 124 1.97 -26.30 -12.23
C PHE A 124 2.43 -25.65 -13.54
N LEU A 125 3.00 -24.44 -13.46
CA LEU A 125 3.50 -23.75 -14.66
C LEU A 125 4.66 -24.50 -15.33
N ASN A 126 5.57 -25.10 -14.55
CA ASN A 126 6.69 -25.89 -15.05
C ASN A 126 6.21 -27.14 -15.80
N ARG A 127 5.18 -27.83 -15.30
CA ARG A 127 4.56 -28.97 -15.98
C ARG A 127 3.95 -28.55 -17.32
N LEU A 128 3.36 -27.36 -17.38
CA LEU A 128 2.81 -26.81 -18.61
C LEU A 128 3.86 -26.29 -19.59
N ARG A 129 5.11 -26.08 -19.19
CA ARG A 129 6.16 -25.47 -20.04
C ARG A 129 6.39 -26.22 -21.35
N ASN A 130 6.20 -27.53 -21.35
CA ASN A 130 6.42 -28.37 -22.52
C ASN A 130 5.23 -28.41 -23.50
N SER A 131 4.07 -27.86 -23.12
CA SER A 131 2.93 -27.76 -24.05
C SER A 131 3.20 -26.69 -25.13
N PRO A 132 2.53 -26.75 -26.30
CA PRO A 132 2.64 -25.72 -27.32
C PRO A 132 2.33 -24.32 -26.78
N THR A 133 1.30 -24.21 -25.94
CA THR A 133 0.92 -22.98 -25.23
C THR A 133 1.94 -22.57 -24.16
N GLY A 134 2.67 -23.53 -23.58
CA GLY A 134 3.72 -23.32 -22.59
C GLY A 134 4.98 -22.65 -23.15
N LYS A 135 5.44 -23.11 -24.32
CA LYS A 135 6.70 -22.66 -24.94
C LYS A 135 6.66 -21.18 -25.36
N VAL A 136 5.51 -20.72 -25.86
CA VAL A 136 5.36 -19.33 -26.33
C VAL A 136 5.04 -18.34 -25.21
N ALA A 137 4.56 -18.82 -24.07
CA ALA A 137 4.09 -17.94 -22.99
C ALA A 137 5.22 -17.30 -22.18
N CYS A 138 6.47 -17.77 -22.33
CA CYS A 138 7.63 -17.05 -21.80
C CYS A 138 8.87 -17.24 -22.68
N ALA A 139 8.88 -16.53 -23.81
CA ALA A 139 9.97 -16.58 -24.78
C ALA A 139 11.15 -15.66 -24.43
N SER A 140 10.95 -14.65 -23.57
CA SER A 140 11.97 -13.71 -23.11
C SER A 140 11.94 -13.56 -21.59
N GLU A 141 13.06 -13.16 -21.00
CA GLU A 141 13.15 -12.89 -19.56
C GLU A 141 12.33 -11.62 -19.21
N TRP A 142 11.76 -11.55 -18.00
CA TRP A 142 11.05 -10.34 -17.55
C TRP A 142 12.08 -9.26 -17.18
N GLU A 143 11.92 -8.05 -17.72
CA GLU A 143 12.92 -6.98 -17.65
C GLU A 143 12.76 -6.00 -16.47
N GLY A 144 11.80 -6.21 -15.57
CA GLY A 144 11.62 -5.38 -14.37
C GLY A 144 10.62 -4.23 -14.53
#